data_AF-A0A8T5PMS5-F1
#
_entry.id   AF-A0A8T5PMS5-F1
#
_cell.length_a   1.000
_cell.length_b   1.000
_cell.length_c   1.000
_cell.angle_alpha   90.00
_cell.angle_beta   90.00
_cell.angle_gamma   90.00
#
_symmetry.space_group_name_H-M   'P 1'
#
loop_
_entity.id
_entity.type
_entity.pdbx_description
1 polymer ?
#
loop_
_entity_poly.entity_id
_entity_poly.type
_entity_poly.pdbx_seq_one_letter_code
_entity_poly.pdbx_strand_id
1 'polypeptide(L)'
;MLSGKKLLKNVDLAIAKYPELFDALEEYDRTHRLRKINYKERANFTLDSNLLIRFRRYCQIHGMKMSTKIEQFIRKEIENP
;
A
#
# COMPACT_ATOMS: atom_id res chain seq x y z
N MET A 1 31.64 6.71 19.06
CA MET A 1 31.40 5.31 18.64
C MET A 1 30.17 4.80 19.38
N LEU A 2 29.15 4.32 18.66
CA LEU A 2 28.00 3.67 19.29
C LEU A 2 28.48 2.38 19.96
N SER A 3 28.29 2.26 21.28
CA SER A 3 28.59 1.03 22.02
C SER A 3 27.82 -0.13 21.40
N GLY A 4 28.49 -1.22 21.05
CA GLY A 4 27.89 -2.38 20.37
C GLY A 4 26.66 -2.94 21.09
N LYS A 5 26.62 -2.86 22.44
CA LYS A 5 25.44 -3.26 23.24
C LYS A 5 24.20 -2.40 22.99
N LYS A 6 24.39 -1.08 22.77
CA LYS A 6 23.27 -0.16 22.46
C LYS A 6 22.76 -0.37 21.04
N LEU A 7 23.63 -0.77 20.13
CA LEU A 7 23.29 -1.08 18.75
C LEU A 7 22.45 -2.36 18.66
N LEU A 8 22.88 -3.44 19.33
CA LEU A 8 22.15 -4.72 19.36
C LEU A 8 20.73 -4.56 19.93
N LYS A 9 20.57 -3.84 21.05
CA LYS A 9 19.25 -3.59 21.64
C LYS A 9 18.30 -2.84 20.69
N ASN A 10 18.83 -1.91 19.89
CA ASN A 10 18.03 -1.18 18.91
C ASN A 10 17.67 -2.04 17.70
N VAL A 11 18.54 -2.98 17.31
CA VAL A 11 18.28 -3.96 16.25
C VAL A 11 17.15 -4.90 16.66
N ASP A 12 17.17 -5.45 17.88
CA ASP A 12 16.10 -6.32 18.38
C ASP A 12 14.72 -5.62 18.35
N LEU A 13 14.69 -4.35 18.75
CA LEU A 13 13.47 -3.52 18.70
C LEU A 13 13.01 -3.25 17.26
N ALA A 14 13.95 -3.06 16.32
CA ALA A 14 13.63 -2.84 14.92
C ALA A 14 13.08 -4.11 14.26
N ILE A 15 13.66 -5.29 14.57
CA ILE A 15 13.18 -6.60 14.08
C ILE A 15 11.77 -6.86 14.58
N ALA A 16 11.51 -6.64 15.88
CA ALA A 16 10.19 -6.86 16.45
C ALA A 16 9.12 -5.92 15.85
N LYS A 17 9.50 -4.70 15.47
CA LYS A 17 8.57 -3.67 15.00
C LYS A 17 8.36 -3.69 13.48
N TYR A 18 9.34 -4.14 12.71
CA TYR A 18 9.31 -4.11 11.24
C TYR A 18 9.92 -5.39 10.64
N PRO A 19 9.36 -6.58 10.90
CA PRO A 19 9.89 -7.84 10.37
C PRO A 19 9.98 -7.83 8.83
N GLU A 20 8.98 -7.26 8.16
CA GLU A 20 8.90 -7.14 6.70
C GLU A 20 10.09 -6.36 6.09
N LEU A 21 10.71 -5.45 6.85
CA LEU A 21 11.88 -4.69 6.40
C LEU A 21 13.10 -5.60 6.26
N PHE A 22 13.24 -6.58 7.16
CA PHE A 22 14.36 -7.52 7.14
C PHE A 22 14.19 -8.56 6.03
N ASP A 23 12.97 -9.03 5.78
CA ASP A 23 12.66 -9.89 4.63
C ASP A 23 13.02 -9.18 3.31
N ALA A 24 12.66 -7.88 3.19
CA ALA A 24 13.01 -7.08 2.02
C ALA A 24 14.52 -6.86 1.86
N LEU A 25 15.26 -6.76 2.97
CA LEU A 25 16.72 -6.65 2.97
C LEU A 25 17.39 -7.97 2.60
N GLU A 26 16.90 -9.10 3.10
CA GLU A 26 17.38 -10.44 2.73
C GLU A 26 17.14 -10.72 1.24
N GLU A 27 15.97 -10.34 0.73
CA GLU A 27 15.65 -10.46 -0.69
C GLU A 27 16.52 -9.54 -1.56
N TYR A 28 16.89 -8.35 -1.06
CA TYR A 28 17.86 -7.47 -1.72
C TYR A 28 19.27 -8.05 -1.73
N ASP A 29 19.73 -8.66 -0.63
CA ASP A 29 21.06 -9.28 -0.59
C ASP A 29 21.17 -10.44 -1.59
N ARG A 30 20.11 -11.23 -1.73
CA ARG A 30 20.03 -12.35 -2.69
C ARG A 30 19.90 -11.91 -4.15
N THR A 31 19.17 -10.84 -4.44
CA THR A 31 18.77 -10.48 -5.81
C THR A 31 19.35 -9.17 -6.32
N HIS A 32 20.00 -8.38 -5.45
CA HIS A 32 20.39 -6.99 -5.65
C HIS A 32 19.26 -6.08 -6.14
N ARG A 33 18.01 -6.48 -5.90
CA ARG A 33 16.81 -5.72 -6.29
C ARG A 33 15.89 -5.60 -5.10
N LEU A 34 15.61 -4.37 -4.68
CA LEU A 34 14.56 -4.12 -3.70
C LEU A 34 13.24 -4.42 -4.39
N ARG A 35 12.46 -5.33 -3.81
CA ARG A 35 11.10 -5.57 -4.26
C ARG A 35 10.37 -4.22 -4.19
N LYS A 36 9.88 -3.71 -5.32
CA LYS A 36 9.05 -2.50 -5.32
C LYS A 36 7.88 -2.80 -4.41
N ILE A 37 7.83 -2.15 -3.25
CA ILE A 37 6.68 -2.22 -2.35
C ILE A 37 5.52 -1.64 -3.15
N ASN A 38 4.72 -2.51 -3.76
CA ASN A 38 3.51 -2.12 -4.45
C ASN A 38 2.46 -1.89 -3.36
N TYR A 39 2.37 -0.66 -2.87
CA TYR A 39 1.37 -0.24 -1.87
C TYR A 39 -0.08 -0.31 -2.38
N LYS A 40 -0.29 -0.68 -3.64
CA LYS A 40 -1.61 -0.81 -4.26
C LYS A 40 -1.83 -2.24 -4.69
N GLU A 41 -2.79 -2.89 -4.05
CA GLU A 41 -3.28 -4.19 -4.48
C GLU A 41 -4.44 -4.04 -5.47
N ARG A 42 -4.58 -5.02 -6.36
CA ARG A 42 -5.67 -5.04 -7.34
C ARG A 42 -6.87 -5.80 -6.77
N ALA A 43 -7.95 -5.08 -6.52
CA ALA A 43 -9.23 -5.68 -6.18
C ALA A 43 -10.08 -5.88 -7.45
N ASN A 44 -10.59 -7.09 -7.66
CA ASN A 44 -11.55 -7.39 -8.73
C ASN A 44 -12.95 -7.48 -8.11
N PHE A 45 -13.87 -6.65 -8.56
CA PHE A 45 -15.26 -6.67 -8.10
C PHE A 45 -16.20 -6.38 -9.27
N THR A 46 -17.44 -6.83 -9.11
CA THR A 46 -18.49 -6.65 -10.11
C THR A 46 -19.28 -5.39 -9.79
N LEU A 47 -19.60 -4.61 -10.82
CA LEU A 47 -20.48 -3.44 -10.74
C LEU A 47 -21.60 -3.61 -11.75
N ASP A 48 -22.78 -3.10 -11.41
CA ASP A 48 -23.89 -2.99 -12.36
C ASP A 48 -23.44 -2.20 -13.62
N SER A 49 -23.85 -2.66 -14.80
CA SER A 49 -23.41 -2.11 -16.07
C SER A 49 -23.87 -0.67 -16.27
N ASN A 50 -25.10 -0.34 -15.87
CA ASN A 50 -25.63 1.02 -16.00
C ASN A 50 -24.93 1.97 -15.04
N LEU A 51 -24.65 1.51 -13.81
CA LEU A 51 -23.87 2.25 -12.84
C LEU A 51 -22.45 2.51 -13.36
N LEU A 52 -21.78 1.51 -13.93
CA LEU A 52 -20.44 1.67 -14.49
C LEU A 52 -20.38 2.70 -15.61
N ILE A 53 -21.38 2.72 -16.51
CA ILE A 53 -21.47 3.71 -17.60
C ILE A 53 -21.60 5.12 -17.02
N ARG A 54 -22.51 5.32 -16.06
CA ARG A 54 -22.71 6.63 -15.40
C ARG A 54 -21.46 7.06 -14.65
N PHE A 55 -20.84 6.15 -13.91
CA PHE A 55 -19.62 6.39 -13.17
C PHE A 55 -18.45 6.77 -14.09
N ARG A 56 -18.32 6.11 -15.25
CA ARG A 56 -17.31 6.47 -16.25
C ARG A 56 -17.49 7.87 -16.79
N ARG A 57 -18.71 8.23 -17.17
CA ARG A 57 -19.03 9.58 -17.65
C ARG A 57 -18.73 10.63 -16.59
N TYR A 58 -19.13 10.37 -15.35
CA TYR A 58 -18.82 11.25 -14.21
C TYR A 58 -17.32 11.47 -14.07
N CYS A 59 -16.51 10.40 -14.03
CA CYS A 59 -15.07 10.51 -13.91
C CYS A 59 -14.42 11.26 -15.09
N GLN A 60 -14.92 11.07 -16.31
CA GLN A 60 -14.45 11.77 -17.51
C GLN A 60 -14.72 13.27 -17.44
N ILE A 61 -15.94 13.67 -17.07
CA ILE A 61 -16.35 15.09 -16.94
C ILE A 61 -15.49 15.81 -15.89
N HIS A 62 -15.16 15.12 -14.79
CA HIS A 62 -14.38 15.68 -13.69
C HIS A 62 -12.87 15.44 -13.81
N GLY A 63 -12.38 14.90 -14.95
CA GLY A 63 -10.95 14.70 -15.19
C GLY A 63 -10.25 13.78 -14.19
N MET A 64 -10.97 12.82 -13.61
CA MET A 64 -10.47 11.99 -12.50
C MET A 64 -10.40 10.51 -12.84
N LYS A 65 -9.48 9.79 -12.19
CA LYS A 65 -9.36 8.33 -12.32
C LYS A 65 -10.47 7.65 -11.52
N MET A 66 -11.10 6.64 -12.13
CA MET A 66 -12.11 5.79 -11.46
C MET A 66 -11.62 5.23 -10.13
N SER A 67 -10.41 4.68 -10.13
CA SER A 67 -9.78 4.09 -8.94
C SER A 67 -9.68 5.10 -7.79
N THR A 68 -9.35 6.37 -8.09
CA THR A 68 -9.23 7.43 -7.09
C THR A 68 -10.58 7.73 -6.44
N LYS A 69 -11.66 7.78 -7.22
CA LYS A 69 -12.99 8.04 -6.65
C LYS A 69 -13.49 6.88 -5.80
N ILE A 70 -13.24 5.65 -6.22
CA ILE A 70 -13.58 4.44 -5.45
C ILE A 70 -12.78 4.42 -4.14
N GLU A 71 -11.47 4.67 -4.19
CA GLU A 71 -10.61 4.71 -3.00
C GLU A 71 -11.07 5.79 -2.01
N GLN A 72 -11.44 6.98 -2.49
CA GLN A 72 -12.02 8.05 -1.67
C GLN A 72 -13.35 7.65 -1.03
N PHE A 73 -14.23 6.99 -1.79
CA PHE A 73 -15.52 6.54 -1.28
C PHE A 73 -15.34 5.48 -0.19
N ILE A 74 -14.55 4.45 -0.46
CA ILE A 74 -14.23 3.39 0.52
C ILE A 74 -13.63 3.99 1.80
N ARG A 75 -12.67 4.91 1.66
CA ARG A 75 -12.06 5.57 2.81
C ARG A 75 -13.09 6.34 3.64
N LYS A 76 -13.97 7.09 2.98
CA LYS A 76 -15.01 7.86 3.66
C LYS A 76 -15.95 6.97 4.48
N GLU A 77 -16.38 5.84 3.91
CA GLU A 77 -17.30 4.89 4.57
C GLU A 77 -16.62 4.14 5.73
N ILE A 78 -15.32 3.84 5.64
CA ILE A 78 -14.59 3.16 6.72
C ILE A 78 -14.27 4.13 7.87
N GLU A 79 -13.91 5.37 7.55
CA GLU A 79 -13.46 6.37 8.55
C GLU A 79 -14.63 7.14 9.20
N ASN A 80 -15.83 7.13 8.61
CA ASN A 80 -17.04 7.74 9.20
C ASN A 80 -18.21 6.73 9.18
N PRO A 81 -18.25 5.78 10.13
CA PRO A 81 -19.37 4.86 10.29
C PRO A 81 -20.65 5.54 10.80
#